data_AF-A0A976E9V5-F1
#
_entry.id   AF-A0A976E9V5-F1
#
_cell.length_a   1.000
_cell.length_b   1.000
_cell.length_c   1.000
_cell.angle_alpha   90.00
_cell.angle_beta   90.00
_cell.angle_gamma   90.00
#
_symmetry.space_group_name_H-M   'P 1'
#
loop_
_entity.id
_entity.type
_entity.pdbx_description
1 polymer ?
#
loop_
_entity_poly.entity_id
_entity_poly.type
_entity_poly.pdbx_seq_one_letter_code
_entity_poly.pdbx_strand_id
1 'polypeptide(L)'
;MRETENDPLHGLIRQTLHNYRPDYNPQDWEMLRVKLRRRRQRGVFLFLFLFISVALGGWLVGINYFFYQPKIAATPAPSPLTDRYFPPKKIATNRLKKVKKKVILRDQKIAFTPNTTPAEATDIRLFFTAVEPLATQTIQTPPPEITKLLRHKSATLAAEYEIIRQITTGYFGTDSTTYRVLTRNLDKWPNTVIVCDFTSSMYPYSTQLFTWFQHNGNPKNIKGMVFFTDCDSTGVATTQSKKAGKMFVINVPFSSAILPTLLAATRNTVQNEDLKENNVEALLFAQKTYPDCERFVLISDNGSGVKNRAAIKQITKPVHVIVCGSPADTTQPIEPDYAVIARQTNGSLHTLEDDLERPKSIPKNTWIRSGDYYYRYNARKGRFVVSSFSHRPRRFLGLFW
;
A
#
# COMPACT_ATOMS: atom_id res chain seq x y z
N MET A 1 19.06 -17.32 49.11
CA MET A 1 18.31 -18.46 48.53
C MET A 1 18.98 -18.82 47.22
N ARG A 2 19.48 -20.05 47.11
CA ARG A 2 20.10 -20.61 45.90
C ARG A 2 18.99 -20.88 44.90
N GLU A 3 19.04 -20.24 43.74
CA GLU A 3 18.20 -20.65 42.62
C GLU A 3 18.74 -21.96 42.07
N THR A 4 17.83 -22.91 41.87
CA THR A 4 18.08 -24.26 41.40
C THR A 4 18.55 -24.24 39.94
N GLU A 5 19.87 -24.18 39.76
CA GLU A 5 20.55 -24.75 38.60
C GLU A 5 20.33 -26.26 38.61
N ASN A 6 19.44 -26.77 37.76
CA ASN A 6 19.51 -28.08 37.08
C ASN A 6 18.13 -28.47 36.55
N ASP A 7 17.57 -27.65 35.67
CA ASP A 7 16.59 -28.16 34.71
C ASP A 7 17.31 -28.43 33.39
N PRO A 8 17.50 -29.71 32.99
CA PRO A 8 18.13 -30.06 31.72
C PRO A 8 17.38 -29.46 30.52
N LEU A 9 16.10 -29.10 30.70
CA LEU A 9 15.32 -28.40 29.70
C LEU A 9 15.85 -26.97 29.46
N HIS A 10 16.23 -26.25 30.51
CA HIS A 10 16.77 -24.88 30.39
C HIS A 10 18.15 -24.85 29.73
N GLY A 11 18.99 -25.87 29.96
CA GLY A 11 20.27 -26.04 29.27
C GLY A 11 20.08 -26.33 27.77
N LEU A 12 19.17 -27.23 27.43
CA LEU A 12 18.83 -27.58 26.05
C LEU A 12 18.25 -26.38 25.28
N ILE A 13 17.38 -25.61 25.93
CA ILE A 13 16.77 -24.39 25.36
C ILE A 13 17.82 -23.31 25.11
N ARG A 14 18.77 -23.09 26.03
CA ARG A 14 19.88 -22.14 25.80
C ARG A 14 20.76 -22.57 24.62
N GLN A 15 21.14 -23.85 24.54
CA GLN A 15 21.97 -24.36 23.45
C GLN A 15 21.28 -24.34 22.07
N THR A 16 19.96 -24.59 22.03
CA THR A 16 19.18 -24.57 20.78
C THR A 16 18.81 -23.16 20.31
N LEU A 17 18.63 -22.20 21.22
CA LEU A 17 18.25 -20.82 20.86
C LEU A 17 19.40 -19.95 20.37
N HIS A 18 20.65 -20.18 20.78
CA HIS A 18 21.79 -19.37 20.29
C HIS A 18 21.99 -19.49 18.77
N ASN A 19 21.57 -20.62 18.18
CA ASN A 19 21.61 -20.86 16.73
C ASN A 19 20.25 -20.63 16.05
N TYR A 20 19.19 -20.38 16.81
CA TYR A 20 17.86 -20.11 16.26
C TYR A 20 17.74 -18.62 15.90
N ARG A 21 18.20 -18.28 14.69
CA ARG A 21 17.71 -17.09 14.00
C ARG A 21 16.47 -17.52 13.22
N PRO A 22 15.25 -17.17 13.65
CA PRO A 22 14.11 -17.37 12.79
C PRO A 22 14.38 -16.58 11.50
N ASP A 23 14.32 -17.24 10.35
CA ASP A 23 14.39 -16.54 9.07
C ASP A 23 13.32 -15.47 9.12
N TYR A 24 13.72 -14.21 8.98
CA TYR A 24 12.78 -13.11 8.86
C TYR A 24 12.11 -13.23 7.49
N ASN A 25 11.11 -14.11 7.42
CA ASN A 25 10.27 -14.26 6.25
C ASN A 25 9.03 -13.39 6.45
N PRO A 26 8.89 -12.26 5.73
CA PRO A 26 7.71 -11.39 5.84
C PRO A 26 6.40 -12.13 5.49
N GLN A 27 6.46 -13.27 4.78
CA GLN A 27 5.30 -14.10 4.46
C GLN A 27 4.75 -14.86 5.67
N ASP A 28 5.59 -15.23 6.64
CA ASP A 28 5.16 -15.92 7.87
C ASP A 28 4.31 -14.99 8.74
N TRP A 29 4.61 -13.69 8.73
CA TRP A 29 3.82 -12.68 9.43
C TRP A 29 2.43 -12.47 8.81
N GLU A 30 2.30 -12.54 7.49
CA GLU A 30 0.98 -12.49 6.84
C GLU A 30 0.18 -13.76 7.09
N MET A 31 0.81 -14.95 7.05
CA MET A 31 0.16 -16.19 7.46
C MET A 31 -0.29 -16.16 8.93
N LEU A 32 0.51 -15.58 9.82
CA LEU A 32 0.18 -15.37 11.22
C LEU A 32 -1.00 -14.39 11.38
N ARG A 33 -1.03 -13.28 10.62
CA ARG A 33 -2.16 -12.33 10.61
C ARG A 33 -3.44 -12.98 10.14
N VAL A 34 -3.39 -13.81 9.10
CA VAL A 34 -4.57 -14.57 8.62
C VAL A 34 -5.04 -15.57 9.68
N LYS A 35 -4.13 -16.31 10.33
CA LYS A 35 -4.46 -17.22 11.44
C LYS A 35 -5.09 -16.49 12.63
N LEU A 36 -4.54 -15.33 13.02
CA LEU A 36 -5.05 -14.50 14.11
C LEU A 36 -6.42 -13.89 13.75
N ARG A 37 -6.63 -13.45 12.50
CA ARG A 37 -7.92 -12.95 12.01
C ARG A 37 -8.98 -14.06 12.05
N ARG A 38 -8.64 -15.30 11.66
CA ARG A 38 -9.53 -16.47 11.78
C ARG A 38 -9.85 -16.82 13.23
N ARG A 39 -8.88 -16.75 14.16
CA ARG A 39 -9.14 -16.95 15.61
C ARG A 39 -10.05 -15.86 16.18
N ARG A 40 -9.82 -14.59 15.82
CA ARG A 40 -10.68 -13.47 16.23
C ARG A 40 -12.11 -13.63 15.70
N GLN A 41 -12.27 -14.05 14.45
CA GLN A 41 -13.59 -14.35 13.89
C GLN A 41 -14.28 -15.48 14.64
N ARG A 42 -13.58 -16.58 14.98
CA ARG A 42 -14.14 -17.66 15.82
C ARG A 42 -14.63 -17.15 17.19
N GLY A 43 -13.87 -16.25 17.83
CA GLY A 43 -14.28 -15.61 19.07
C GLY A 43 -15.55 -14.75 18.92
N VAL A 44 -15.66 -14.00 17.82
CA VAL A 44 -16.87 -13.21 17.51
C VAL A 44 -18.08 -14.10 17.27
N PHE A 45 -17.92 -15.21 16.52
CA PHE A 45 -19.01 -16.17 16.30
C PHE A 45 -19.48 -16.83 17.59
N LEU A 46 -18.55 -17.24 18.47
CA LEU A 46 -18.88 -17.78 19.79
C LEU A 46 -19.65 -16.77 20.65
N PHE A 47 -19.22 -15.52 20.66
CA PHE A 47 -19.92 -14.46 21.40
C PHE A 47 -21.33 -14.20 20.83
N LEU A 48 -21.47 -14.16 19.51
CA LEU A 48 -22.77 -13.97 18.86
C LEU A 48 -23.73 -15.14 19.16
N PHE A 49 -23.22 -16.37 19.11
CA PHE A 49 -23.99 -17.57 19.44
C PHE A 49 -24.45 -17.58 20.91
N LEU A 50 -23.57 -17.20 21.84
CA LEU A 50 -23.92 -17.07 23.25
C LEU A 50 -24.99 -15.99 23.46
N PHE A 51 -24.84 -14.85 22.80
CA PHE A 51 -25.81 -13.75 22.90
C PHE A 51 -27.18 -14.14 22.37
N ILE A 52 -27.25 -14.82 21.21
CA ILE A 52 -28.49 -15.34 20.64
C ILE A 52 -29.12 -16.37 21.58
N SER A 53 -28.32 -17.26 22.17
CA SER A 53 -28.81 -18.30 23.09
C SER A 53 -29.42 -17.69 24.37
N VAL A 54 -28.78 -16.66 24.94
CA VAL A 54 -29.30 -15.93 26.10
C VAL A 54 -30.58 -15.17 25.75
N ALA A 55 -30.62 -14.51 24.58
CA ALA A 55 -31.81 -13.80 24.13
C ALA A 55 -32.99 -14.75 23.90
N LEU A 56 -32.74 -15.92 23.31
CA LEU A 56 -33.74 -16.96 23.07
C LEU A 56 -34.24 -17.56 24.40
N GLY A 57 -33.34 -17.84 25.34
CA GLY A 57 -33.68 -18.31 26.68
C GLY A 57 -34.53 -17.29 27.46
N GLY A 58 -34.15 -16.01 27.41
CA GLY A 58 -34.92 -14.92 28.02
C GLY A 58 -36.30 -14.75 27.39
N TRP A 59 -36.41 -14.90 26.07
CA TRP A 59 -37.68 -14.85 25.36
C TRP A 59 -38.61 -16.02 25.74
N LEU A 60 -38.09 -17.25 25.84
CA LEU A 60 -38.85 -18.41 26.28
C LEU A 60 -39.34 -18.29 27.74
N VAL A 61 -38.51 -17.75 28.64
CA VAL A 61 -38.91 -17.47 30.03
C VAL A 61 -39.96 -16.35 30.10
N GLY A 62 -39.79 -15.30 29.28
CA GLY A 62 -40.74 -14.19 29.20
C GLY A 62 -42.12 -14.60 28.69
N ILE A 63 -42.17 -15.51 27.71
CA ILE A 63 -43.43 -16.11 27.24
C ILE A 63 -44.14 -16.86 28.37
N ASN A 64 -43.40 -17.64 29.16
CA ASN A 64 -43.99 -18.38 30.29
C ASN A 64 -44.54 -17.44 31.38
N TYR A 65 -43.90 -16.29 31.61
CA TYR A 65 -44.41 -15.26 32.52
C TYR A 65 -45.65 -14.54 31.97
N PHE A 66 -45.76 -14.35 30.66
CA PHE A 66 -46.90 -13.64 30.06
C PHE A 66 -48.19 -14.49 30.07
N PHE A 67 -48.06 -15.83 30.03
CA PHE A 67 -49.19 -16.76 30.08
C PHE A 67 -49.55 -17.23 31.50
N TYR A 68 -48.74 -16.93 32.51
CA TYR A 68 -49.07 -17.16 33.92
C TYR A 68 -49.50 -15.84 34.59
N GLN A 69 -50.75 -15.46 34.37
CA GLN A 69 -51.42 -14.48 35.24
C GLN A 69 -52.05 -15.28 36.40
N PRO A 70 -51.53 -15.22 37.63
CA PRO A 70 -52.25 -15.78 38.77
C PRO A 70 -53.56 -15.00 38.90
N LYS A 71 -54.69 -15.71 38.96
CA LYS A 71 -55.99 -15.12 39.23
C LYS A 71 -55.91 -14.40 40.58
N ILE A 72 -55.83 -13.08 40.55
CA ILE A 72 -55.95 -12.25 41.75
C ILE A 72 -57.41 -12.33 42.19
N ALA A 73 -57.63 -12.98 43.33
CA ALA A 73 -58.91 -12.95 44.02
C ALA A 73 -59.23 -11.49 44.39
N ALA A 74 -60.45 -11.06 44.08
CA ALA A 74 -60.93 -9.72 44.38
C ALA A 74 -61.00 -9.50 45.90
N THR A 75 -60.21 -8.55 46.40
CA THR A 75 -60.34 -8.01 47.75
C THR A 75 -61.25 -6.77 47.72
N PRO A 76 -62.13 -6.54 48.72
CA PRO A 76 -63.12 -5.47 48.66
C PRO A 76 -62.49 -4.08 48.78
N ALA A 77 -63.16 -3.11 48.17
CA ALA A 77 -62.76 -1.71 48.10
C ALA A 77 -62.58 -1.05 49.49
N PRO A 78 -61.49 -0.29 49.72
CA PRO A 78 -61.42 0.64 50.84
C PRO A 78 -62.06 1.99 50.49
N SER A 79 -62.81 2.51 51.47
CA SER A 79 -63.49 3.80 51.48
C SER A 79 -62.55 5.01 51.34
N PRO A 80 -63.05 6.18 50.90
CA PRO A 80 -62.21 7.32 50.52
C PRO A 80 -61.74 8.08 51.75
N LEU A 81 -60.43 8.28 51.89
CA LEU A 81 -59.84 9.16 52.89
C LEU A 81 -58.95 10.21 52.23
N THR A 82 -59.54 11.41 52.15
CA THR A 82 -58.98 12.73 52.46
C THR A 82 -57.59 13.09 51.94
N ASP A 83 -57.62 14.06 51.03
CA ASP A 83 -56.54 14.94 50.61
C ASP A 83 -55.62 15.39 51.75
N ARG A 84 -54.32 15.14 51.59
CA ARG A 84 -53.27 15.94 52.23
C ARG A 84 -52.31 16.45 51.17
N TYR A 85 -52.49 17.73 50.89
CA TYR A 85 -51.65 18.62 50.10
C TYR A 85 -50.25 18.73 50.73
N PHE A 86 -49.21 18.31 50.01
CA PHE A 86 -47.81 18.57 50.37
C PHE A 86 -47.23 19.61 49.39
N PRO A 87 -46.72 20.76 49.87
CA PRO A 87 -46.14 21.77 49.01
C PRO A 87 -44.76 21.36 48.48
N PRO A 88 -44.38 21.80 47.26
CA PRO A 88 -43.11 21.43 46.63
C PRO A 88 -41.91 22.11 47.32
N LYS A 89 -40.95 21.30 47.76
CA LYS A 89 -39.66 21.74 48.30
C LYS A 89 -38.77 22.23 47.16
N LYS A 90 -38.50 23.54 47.13
CA LYS A 90 -37.52 24.18 46.24
C LYS A 90 -36.12 23.61 46.53
N ILE A 91 -35.53 22.90 45.56
CA ILE A 91 -34.11 22.56 45.58
C ILE A 91 -33.35 23.61 44.78
N ALA A 92 -32.41 24.26 45.47
CA ALA A 92 -31.62 25.38 44.99
C ALA A 92 -30.67 24.96 43.85
N THR A 93 -30.67 25.75 42.79
CA THR A 93 -29.70 25.70 41.70
C THR A 93 -28.37 26.28 42.16
N ASN A 94 -27.39 25.42 42.47
CA ASN A 94 -26.02 25.86 42.68
C ASN A 94 -25.31 26.09 41.34
N ARG A 95 -25.08 27.37 41.04
CA ARG A 95 -24.17 27.88 39.99
C ARG A 95 -22.76 27.31 40.20
N LEU A 96 -22.30 26.44 39.30
CA LEU A 96 -20.88 26.12 39.18
C LEU A 96 -20.15 27.32 38.54
N LYS A 97 -19.33 27.98 39.35
CA LYS A 97 -18.42 29.06 38.94
C LYS A 97 -17.36 28.51 37.98
N LYS A 98 -17.25 29.14 36.80
CA LYS A 98 -16.13 28.97 35.85
C LYS A 98 -14.83 29.42 36.53
N VAL A 99 -13.91 28.49 36.77
CA VAL A 99 -12.52 28.79 37.11
C VAL A 99 -11.74 29.02 35.82
N LYS A 100 -11.31 30.26 35.59
CA LYS A 100 -10.32 30.60 34.55
C LYS A 100 -8.94 30.12 35.02
N LYS A 101 -8.40 29.05 34.43
CA LYS A 101 -6.97 28.71 34.58
C LYS A 101 -6.16 29.52 33.58
N LYS A 102 -5.38 30.47 34.10
CA LYS A 102 -4.35 31.24 33.40
C LYS A 102 -3.10 30.35 33.35
N VAL A 103 -2.74 29.85 32.16
CA VAL A 103 -1.47 29.14 31.96
C VAL A 103 -0.40 30.21 31.74
N ILE A 104 0.51 30.31 32.70
CA ILE A 104 1.73 31.12 32.63
C ILE A 104 2.83 30.21 32.10
N LEU A 105 3.39 30.55 30.93
CA LEU A 105 4.62 29.98 30.41
C LEU A 105 5.78 30.43 31.33
N ARG A 106 6.53 29.46 31.87
CA ARG A 106 7.83 29.70 32.52
C ARG A 106 8.90 29.09 31.65
N ASP A 107 9.75 29.94 31.09
CA ASP A 107 11.03 29.55 30.50
C ASP A 107 11.96 29.07 31.62
N GLN A 108 12.41 27.82 31.54
CA GLN A 108 13.56 27.32 32.31
C GLN A 108 14.74 27.16 31.36
N LYS A 109 15.69 28.11 31.43
CA LYS A 109 17.06 27.94 30.95
C LYS A 109 17.77 26.98 31.90
N ILE A 110 18.16 25.81 31.40
CA ILE A 110 19.09 24.89 32.08
C ILE A 110 20.49 25.25 31.60
N ALA A 111 21.33 25.75 32.50
CA ALA A 111 22.76 25.91 32.30
C ALA A 111 23.43 24.57 32.59
N PHE A 112 24.25 24.09 31.65
CA PHE A 112 25.05 22.88 31.79
C PHE A 112 26.49 23.29 32.10
N THR A 113 26.98 22.92 33.28
CA THR A 113 28.41 22.98 33.64
C THR A 113 28.97 21.55 33.62
N PRO A 114 30.07 21.27 32.91
CA PRO A 114 30.76 20.00 33.05
C PRO A 114 31.92 20.16 34.03
N ASN A 115 31.77 19.54 35.21
CA ASN A 115 32.91 19.16 36.04
C ASN A 115 33.17 17.68 35.81
N THR A 116 34.28 17.33 35.16
CA THR A 116 34.89 16.00 35.31
C THR A 116 36.40 16.09 35.10
N THR A 117 37.10 15.65 36.14
CA THR A 117 38.55 15.47 36.27
C THR A 117 39.09 14.43 35.26
N PRO A 118 40.33 14.55 34.78
CA PRO A 118 40.89 13.65 33.78
C PRO A 118 41.47 12.39 34.44
N ALA A 119 40.99 11.22 34.01
CA ALA A 119 41.64 9.94 34.30
C ALA A 119 42.57 9.56 33.13
N GLU A 120 43.72 9.03 33.49
CA GLU A 120 44.89 8.69 32.68
C GLU A 120 44.56 7.92 31.39
N ALA A 121 44.93 8.51 30.24
CA ALA A 121 45.05 7.80 28.98
C ALA A 121 46.52 7.47 28.75
N THR A 122 46.81 6.17 28.72
CA THR A 122 48.12 5.59 28.43
C THR A 122 48.50 5.92 26.98
N ASP A 123 49.66 6.56 26.81
CA ASP A 123 50.13 7.11 25.55
C ASP A 123 50.72 5.98 24.67
N ILE A 124 49.88 5.34 23.83
CA ILE A 124 50.36 4.43 22.78
C ILE A 124 50.84 5.28 21.61
N ARG A 125 52.13 5.59 21.59
CA ARG A 125 52.79 6.20 20.42
C ARG A 125 52.88 5.18 19.28
N LEU A 126 51.91 5.21 18.38
CA LEU A 126 52.05 4.65 17.04
C LEU A 126 53.08 5.51 16.28
N PHE A 127 54.26 4.93 16.03
CA PHE A 127 55.24 5.49 15.12
C PHE A 127 54.67 5.45 13.70
N PHE A 128 54.09 6.56 13.25
CA PHE A 128 53.89 6.80 11.83
C PHE A 128 55.24 7.24 11.26
N THR A 129 55.95 6.31 10.61
CA THR A 129 56.98 6.68 9.63
C THR A 129 56.30 7.56 8.58
N ALA A 130 56.90 8.72 8.32
CA ALA A 130 56.42 9.63 7.29
C ALA A 130 56.39 8.88 5.95
N VAL A 131 55.19 8.55 5.49
CA VAL A 131 54.98 8.11 4.11
C VAL A 131 55.27 9.35 3.27
N GLU A 132 56.33 9.31 2.47
CA GLU A 132 56.59 10.35 1.49
C GLU A 132 55.30 10.57 0.68
N PRO A 133 54.86 11.83 0.50
CA PRO A 133 53.65 12.09 -0.26
C PRO A 133 53.92 11.60 -1.69
N LEU A 134 53.30 10.47 -2.06
CA LEU A 134 53.22 10.07 -3.46
C LEU A 134 52.72 11.29 -4.21
N ALA A 135 53.54 11.77 -5.15
CA ALA A 135 53.24 12.93 -5.98
C ALA A 135 51.76 12.89 -6.35
N THR A 136 51.02 13.94 -5.98
CA THR A 136 49.60 14.09 -6.29
C THR A 136 49.47 14.06 -7.81
N GLN A 137 49.28 12.86 -8.38
CA GLN A 137 48.92 12.74 -9.77
C GLN A 137 47.60 13.48 -9.89
N THR A 138 47.62 14.61 -10.59
CA THR A 138 46.41 15.31 -10.99
C THR A 138 45.59 14.29 -11.76
N ILE A 139 44.60 13.68 -11.10
CA ILE A 139 43.70 12.72 -11.74
C ILE A 139 42.97 13.53 -12.81
N GLN A 140 43.41 13.40 -14.06
CA GLN A 140 42.71 13.99 -15.19
C GLN A 140 41.31 13.43 -15.17
N THR A 141 40.32 14.31 -15.08
CA THR A 141 38.93 13.89 -15.15
C THR A 141 38.72 13.20 -16.50
N PRO A 142 38.15 11.99 -16.52
CA PRO A 142 37.97 11.27 -17.77
C PRO A 142 37.09 12.10 -18.71
N PRO A 143 37.32 12.02 -20.04
CA PRO A 143 36.52 12.71 -21.04
C PRO A 143 35.00 12.59 -20.78
N PRO A 144 34.21 13.60 -21.15
CA PRO A 144 32.76 13.61 -20.92
C PRO A 144 32.05 12.36 -21.45
N GLU A 145 32.46 11.83 -22.61
CA GLU A 145 31.87 10.61 -23.17
C GLU A 145 32.16 9.38 -22.30
N ILE A 146 33.39 9.25 -21.78
CA ILE A 146 33.78 8.14 -20.90
C ILE A 146 33.04 8.26 -19.57
N THR A 147 32.93 9.47 -19.02
CA THR A 147 32.16 9.73 -17.80
C THR A 147 30.69 9.37 -17.97
N LYS A 148 30.08 9.73 -19.12
CA LYS A 148 28.69 9.37 -19.45
C LYS A 148 28.51 7.86 -19.57
N LEU A 149 29.43 7.16 -20.23
CA LEU A 149 29.42 5.71 -20.38
C LEU A 149 29.54 4.99 -19.03
N LEU A 150 30.45 5.44 -18.17
CA LEU A 150 30.64 4.89 -16.83
C LEU A 150 29.41 5.10 -15.95
N ARG A 151 28.82 6.31 -15.96
CA ARG A 151 27.56 6.59 -15.24
C ARG A 151 26.43 5.68 -15.72
N HIS A 152 26.29 5.52 -17.03
CA HIS A 152 25.28 4.65 -17.61
C HIS A 152 25.48 3.18 -17.18
N LYS A 153 26.70 2.64 -17.30
CA LYS A 153 27.00 1.27 -16.85
C LYS A 153 26.71 1.07 -15.35
N SER A 154 27.12 2.02 -14.51
CA SER A 154 26.89 1.95 -13.06
C SER A 154 25.40 2.01 -12.71
N ALA A 155 24.64 2.90 -13.35
CA ALA A 155 23.20 3.03 -13.12
C ALA A 155 22.44 1.77 -13.58
N THR A 156 22.79 1.21 -14.73
CA THR A 156 22.25 -0.08 -15.21
C THR A 156 22.52 -1.20 -14.21
N LEU A 157 23.76 -1.33 -13.72
CA LEU A 157 24.13 -2.37 -12.78
C LEU A 157 23.38 -2.26 -11.45
N ALA A 158 23.21 -1.03 -10.93
CA ALA A 158 22.44 -0.77 -9.72
C ALA A 158 20.96 -1.14 -9.89
N ALA A 159 20.37 -0.81 -11.04
CA ALA A 159 18.98 -1.14 -11.35
C ALA A 159 18.77 -2.66 -11.51
N GLU A 160 19.68 -3.36 -12.20
CA GLU A 160 19.65 -4.83 -12.32
C GLU A 160 19.77 -5.50 -10.95
N TYR A 161 20.69 -5.03 -10.10
CA TYR A 161 20.85 -5.54 -8.73
C TYR A 161 19.57 -5.36 -7.91
N GLU A 162 18.92 -4.19 -7.99
CA GLU A 162 17.67 -3.93 -7.28
C GLU A 162 16.56 -4.90 -7.71
N ILE A 163 16.37 -5.12 -9.02
CA ILE A 163 15.38 -6.05 -9.54
C ILE A 163 15.67 -7.49 -9.09
N ILE A 164 16.94 -7.93 -9.22
CA ILE A 164 17.36 -9.26 -8.78
C ILE A 164 17.13 -9.41 -7.27
N ARG A 165 17.48 -8.40 -6.46
CA ARG A 165 17.25 -8.41 -5.01
C ARG A 165 15.76 -8.54 -4.69
N GLN A 166 14.91 -7.72 -5.30
CA GLN A 166 13.47 -7.76 -5.04
C GLN A 166 12.85 -9.11 -5.43
N ILE A 167 13.25 -9.66 -6.57
CA ILE A 167 12.79 -10.98 -7.03
C ILE A 167 13.26 -12.10 -6.11
N THR A 168 14.54 -12.10 -5.71
CA THR A 168 15.13 -13.17 -4.89
C THR A 168 14.66 -13.13 -3.43
N THR A 169 14.52 -11.94 -2.87
CA THR A 169 14.09 -11.76 -1.46
C THR A 169 12.56 -11.73 -1.31
N GLY A 170 11.83 -11.46 -2.40
CA GLY A 170 10.40 -11.16 -2.34
C GLY A 170 10.06 -9.84 -1.63
N TYR A 171 11.06 -9.01 -1.30
CA TYR A 171 10.85 -7.73 -0.64
C TYR A 171 10.81 -6.58 -1.65
N PHE A 172 9.63 -6.01 -1.84
CA PHE A 172 9.33 -4.91 -2.79
C PHE A 172 8.80 -3.65 -2.08
N GLY A 173 9.04 -3.50 -0.78
CA GLY A 173 8.54 -2.37 0.03
C GLY A 173 7.15 -2.60 0.64
N THR A 174 6.53 -1.52 1.11
CA THR A 174 5.25 -1.57 1.86
C THR A 174 4.02 -1.55 0.95
N ASP A 175 4.13 -0.95 -0.23
CA ASP A 175 3.04 -0.91 -1.21
C ASP A 175 2.99 -2.24 -1.98
N SER A 176 1.85 -2.92 -1.90
CA SER A 176 1.59 -4.22 -2.56
C SER A 176 0.49 -4.12 -3.62
N THR A 177 0.30 -2.93 -4.22
CA THR A 177 -0.83 -2.62 -5.10
C THR A 177 -0.98 -3.63 -6.24
N THR A 178 0.06 -3.82 -7.05
CA THR A 178 0.01 -4.76 -8.19
C THR A 178 -0.39 -6.16 -7.73
N TYR A 179 0.28 -6.68 -6.71
CA TYR A 179 0.02 -8.02 -6.18
C TYR A 179 -1.43 -8.15 -5.68
N ARG A 180 -1.90 -7.20 -4.86
CA ARG A 180 -3.23 -7.24 -4.24
C ARG A 180 -4.36 -7.05 -5.24
N VAL A 181 -4.17 -6.19 -6.24
CA VAL A 181 -5.18 -5.93 -7.27
C VAL A 181 -5.34 -7.14 -8.18
N LEU A 182 -4.24 -7.74 -8.65
CA LEU A 182 -4.30 -8.96 -9.47
C LEU A 182 -4.96 -10.10 -8.70
N THR A 183 -4.56 -10.32 -7.44
CA THR A 183 -5.12 -11.38 -6.58
C THR A 183 -6.63 -11.27 -6.41
N ARG A 184 -7.19 -10.05 -6.32
CA ARG A 184 -8.63 -9.88 -6.06
C ARG A 184 -9.50 -9.77 -7.31
N ASN A 185 -8.91 -9.50 -8.49
CA ASN A 185 -9.67 -9.18 -9.69
C ASN A 185 -9.38 -10.04 -10.92
N LEU A 186 -8.24 -10.73 -11.02
CA LEU A 186 -7.85 -11.38 -12.28
C LEU A 186 -8.87 -12.45 -12.76
N ASP A 187 -9.56 -13.12 -11.85
CA ASP A 187 -10.62 -14.08 -12.19
C ASP A 187 -11.75 -13.44 -12.99
N LYS A 188 -12.00 -12.15 -12.81
CA LYS A 188 -13.00 -11.35 -13.54
C LYS A 188 -12.48 -10.85 -14.89
N TRP A 189 -11.20 -11.04 -15.18
CA TRP A 189 -10.52 -10.54 -16.38
C TRP A 189 -9.95 -11.69 -17.23
N PRO A 190 -10.79 -12.53 -17.86
CA PRO A 190 -10.30 -13.60 -18.75
C PRO A 190 -9.57 -13.01 -19.98
N ASN A 191 -8.88 -13.83 -20.78
CA ASN A 191 -8.29 -13.42 -22.06
C ASN A 191 -7.60 -12.03 -22.07
N THR A 192 -6.84 -11.72 -21.02
CA THR A 192 -6.22 -10.44 -20.71
C THR A 192 -4.78 -10.40 -21.18
N VAL A 193 -4.32 -9.22 -21.59
CA VAL A 193 -2.88 -8.91 -21.72
C VAL A 193 -2.50 -7.89 -20.65
N ILE A 194 -1.40 -8.18 -19.93
CA ILE A 194 -0.84 -7.22 -18.97
C ILE A 194 0.04 -6.24 -19.76
N VAL A 195 -0.17 -4.94 -19.55
CA VAL A 195 0.65 -3.87 -20.12
C VAL A 195 1.23 -3.11 -18.94
N CYS A 196 2.54 -3.18 -18.74
CA CYS A 196 3.19 -2.70 -17.52
C CYS A 196 4.25 -1.65 -17.85
N ASP A 197 4.14 -0.51 -17.20
CA ASP A 197 5.22 0.46 -17.11
C ASP A 197 6.42 -0.17 -16.41
N PHE A 198 7.60 0.00 -16.99
CA PHE A 198 8.86 -0.55 -16.50
C PHE A 198 9.95 0.52 -16.39
N THR A 199 9.55 1.72 -15.99
CA THR A 199 10.46 2.77 -15.52
C THR A 199 11.07 2.44 -14.15
N SER A 200 12.07 3.23 -13.73
CA SER A 200 12.78 2.99 -12.47
C SER A 200 11.90 3.09 -11.22
N SER A 201 10.90 3.97 -11.22
CA SER A 201 9.88 4.06 -10.15
C SER A 201 9.00 2.82 -10.09
N MET A 202 8.88 2.08 -11.20
CA MET A 202 8.02 0.92 -11.36
C MET A 202 8.66 -0.42 -11.00
N TYR A 203 9.95 -0.47 -10.67
CA TYR A 203 10.61 -1.73 -10.30
C TYR A 203 9.89 -2.48 -9.17
N PRO A 204 9.52 -1.85 -8.03
CA PRO A 204 8.81 -2.55 -6.96
C PRO A 204 7.47 -3.16 -7.38
N TYR A 205 6.76 -2.51 -8.30
CA TYR A 205 5.45 -2.95 -8.78
C TYR A 205 5.54 -4.01 -9.88
N SER A 206 6.57 -3.94 -10.70
CA SER A 206 6.85 -4.92 -11.75
C SER A 206 7.44 -6.21 -11.19
N THR A 207 8.22 -6.15 -10.11
CA THR A 207 8.68 -7.34 -9.39
C THR A 207 7.58 -7.98 -8.54
N GLN A 208 6.60 -7.20 -8.08
CA GLN A 208 5.35 -7.75 -7.53
C GLN A 208 4.58 -8.57 -8.56
N LEU A 209 4.47 -8.09 -9.80
CA LEU A 209 3.86 -8.83 -10.91
C LEU A 209 4.55 -10.19 -11.07
N PHE A 210 5.89 -10.21 -11.07
CA PHE A 210 6.67 -11.44 -11.15
C PHE A 210 6.40 -12.39 -9.98
N THR A 211 6.48 -11.91 -8.75
CA THR A 211 6.19 -12.70 -7.53
C THR A 211 4.77 -13.27 -7.58
N TRP A 212 3.80 -12.48 -8.06
CA TRP A 212 2.43 -12.92 -8.24
C TRP A 212 2.33 -14.09 -9.23
N PHE A 213 3.03 -14.04 -10.37
CA PHE A 213 3.08 -15.15 -11.32
C PHE A 213 3.80 -16.39 -10.77
N GLN A 214 4.87 -16.23 -10.00
CA GLN A 214 5.52 -17.37 -9.36
C GLN A 214 4.56 -18.12 -8.42
N HIS A 215 3.72 -17.39 -7.68
CA HIS A 215 2.74 -18.00 -6.78
C HIS A 215 1.50 -18.58 -7.51
N ASN A 216 1.11 -18.00 -8.64
CA ASN A 216 -0.14 -18.38 -9.34
C ASN A 216 0.10 -19.19 -10.64
N GLY A 217 1.35 -19.45 -11.00
CA GLY A 217 1.74 -20.17 -12.22
C GLY A 217 1.38 -19.40 -13.50
N ASN A 218 0.93 -20.11 -14.52
CA ASN A 218 0.45 -19.53 -15.77
C ASN A 218 -1.09 -19.45 -15.74
N PRO A 219 -1.69 -18.36 -15.24
CA PRO A 219 -3.14 -18.24 -15.20
C PRO A 219 -3.70 -18.26 -16.62
N LYS A 220 -4.71 -19.11 -16.85
CA LYS A 220 -5.38 -19.24 -18.16
C LYS A 220 -5.98 -17.93 -18.68
N ASN A 221 -6.25 -17.01 -17.75
CA ASN A 221 -6.82 -15.70 -18.02
C ASN A 221 -5.83 -14.76 -18.70
N ILE A 222 -4.52 -15.01 -18.67
CA ILE A 222 -3.51 -14.09 -19.23
C ILE A 222 -2.92 -14.68 -20.52
N LYS A 223 -2.86 -13.87 -21.58
CA LYS A 223 -2.35 -14.25 -22.91
C LYS A 223 -0.92 -13.80 -23.16
N GLY A 224 -0.47 -12.76 -22.46
CA GLY A 224 0.87 -12.21 -22.62
C GLY A 224 1.09 -10.99 -21.74
N MET A 225 2.32 -10.48 -21.77
CA MET A 225 2.72 -9.25 -21.12
C MET A 225 3.49 -8.35 -22.09
N VAL A 226 3.28 -7.04 -21.96
CA VAL A 226 4.03 -6.00 -22.67
C VAL A 226 4.60 -5.05 -21.63
N PHE A 227 5.92 -4.90 -21.59
CA PHE A 227 6.61 -3.90 -20.78
C PHE A 227 7.05 -2.73 -21.66
N PHE A 228 6.91 -1.50 -21.14
CA PHE A 228 7.36 -0.28 -21.81
C PHE A 228 8.24 0.55 -20.88
N THR A 229 9.23 1.23 -21.43
CA THR A 229 10.31 1.91 -20.69
C THR A 229 10.38 3.41 -21.01
N ASP A 230 9.43 3.89 -21.82
CA ASP A 230 9.37 5.24 -22.41
C ASP A 230 10.60 5.67 -23.23
N CYS A 231 11.52 4.74 -23.48
CA CYS A 231 12.68 4.92 -24.33
C CYS A 231 12.49 4.24 -25.70
N ASP A 232 13.14 4.77 -26.73
CA ASP A 232 13.21 4.15 -28.05
C ASP A 232 14.17 2.94 -28.07
N SER A 233 14.39 2.34 -29.24
CA SER A 233 15.27 1.17 -29.37
C SER A 233 16.72 1.41 -28.98
N THR A 234 17.16 2.68 -28.94
CA THR A 234 18.51 3.10 -28.55
C THR A 234 18.61 3.50 -27.07
N GLY A 235 17.50 3.42 -26.33
CA GLY A 235 17.44 3.77 -24.92
C GLY A 235 17.28 5.26 -24.67
N VAL A 236 16.90 6.04 -25.68
CA VAL A 236 16.67 7.49 -25.56
C VAL A 236 15.18 7.74 -25.30
N ALA A 237 14.86 8.60 -24.32
CA ALA A 237 13.49 9.01 -24.03
C ALA A 237 12.74 9.43 -25.30
N THR A 238 11.58 8.82 -25.51
CA THR A 238 10.67 9.15 -26.59
C THR A 238 10.04 10.51 -26.34
N THR A 239 9.79 11.26 -27.40
CA THR A 239 8.97 12.47 -27.36
C THR A 239 7.97 12.42 -28.49
N GLN A 240 6.96 13.28 -28.46
CA GLN A 240 5.87 13.29 -29.43
C GLN A 240 6.31 13.46 -30.90
N SER A 241 7.56 13.88 -31.14
CA SER A 241 8.20 14.06 -32.45
C SER A 241 9.31 13.05 -32.78
N LYS A 242 9.60 12.09 -31.88
CA LYS A 242 10.70 11.12 -32.00
C LYS A 242 10.20 9.72 -32.42
N LYS A 243 11.13 8.76 -32.45
CA LYS A 243 10.91 7.33 -32.70
C LYS A 243 9.96 6.71 -31.67
N ALA A 244 9.27 5.66 -32.09
CA ALA A 244 8.41 4.83 -31.26
C ALA A 244 9.17 4.21 -30.08
N GLY A 245 8.49 4.03 -28.95
CA GLY A 245 9.05 3.38 -27.77
C GLY A 245 9.33 1.91 -28.01
N LYS A 246 10.38 1.38 -27.38
CA LYS A 246 10.68 -0.04 -27.40
C LYS A 246 9.75 -0.78 -26.44
N MET A 247 9.04 -1.76 -26.98
CA MET A 247 8.16 -2.64 -26.23
C MET A 247 8.84 -3.99 -26.01
N PHE A 248 8.69 -4.54 -24.81
CA PHE A 248 9.27 -5.83 -24.43
C PHE A 248 8.14 -6.82 -24.19
N VAL A 249 8.06 -7.85 -25.04
CA VAL A 249 6.93 -8.78 -25.08
C VAL A 249 7.30 -10.10 -24.41
N ILE A 250 6.39 -10.62 -23.58
CA ILE A 250 6.50 -11.95 -22.99
C ILE A 250 5.24 -12.73 -23.29
N ASN A 251 5.39 -13.84 -24.01
CA ASN A 251 4.29 -14.76 -24.30
C ASN A 251 4.20 -15.85 -23.23
N VAL A 252 3.01 -16.40 -23.05
CA VAL A 252 2.82 -17.62 -22.25
C VAL A 252 3.51 -18.82 -22.91
N PRO A 253 4.07 -19.77 -22.13
CA PRO A 253 4.23 -19.77 -20.68
C PRO A 253 5.38 -18.85 -20.22
N PHE A 254 5.24 -18.25 -19.04
CA PHE A 254 6.09 -17.13 -18.62
C PHE A 254 7.45 -17.50 -17.98
N SER A 255 7.67 -18.76 -17.63
CA SER A 255 8.63 -19.15 -16.59
C SER A 255 10.10 -18.79 -16.85
N SER A 256 10.62 -18.96 -18.07
CA SER A 256 12.05 -18.71 -18.36
C SER A 256 12.34 -17.34 -18.97
N ALA A 257 11.35 -16.68 -19.56
CA ALA A 257 11.55 -15.45 -20.32
C ALA A 257 11.48 -14.17 -19.48
N ILE A 258 10.83 -14.18 -18.31
CA ILE A 258 10.60 -12.93 -17.56
C ILE A 258 11.89 -12.24 -17.14
N LEU A 259 12.76 -12.90 -16.36
CA LEU A 259 13.95 -12.23 -15.83
C LEU A 259 14.86 -11.68 -16.95
N PRO A 260 15.21 -12.44 -18.01
CA PRO A 260 15.99 -11.90 -19.12
C PRO A 260 15.33 -10.69 -19.80
N THR A 261 14.01 -10.72 -19.99
CA THR A 261 13.28 -9.60 -20.60
C THR A 261 13.26 -8.38 -19.70
N LEU A 262 13.08 -8.54 -18.39
CA LEU A 262 13.14 -7.42 -17.44
C LEU A 262 14.52 -6.79 -17.41
N LEU A 263 15.60 -7.59 -17.35
CA LEU A 263 16.97 -7.05 -17.40
C LEU A 263 17.25 -6.31 -18.72
N ALA A 264 16.72 -6.82 -19.85
CA ALA A 264 16.83 -6.13 -21.13
C ALA A 264 16.04 -4.80 -21.17
N ALA A 265 14.87 -4.74 -20.52
CA ALA A 265 14.08 -3.53 -20.37
C ALA A 265 14.76 -2.50 -19.46
N THR A 266 15.32 -2.94 -18.33
CA THR A 266 16.11 -2.10 -17.42
C THR A 266 17.24 -1.38 -18.14
N ARG A 267 18.03 -2.12 -18.95
CA ARG A 267 19.12 -1.55 -19.76
C ARG A 267 18.67 -0.46 -20.72
N ASN A 268 17.42 -0.51 -21.16
CA ASN A 268 16.84 0.46 -22.08
C ASN A 268 16.27 1.71 -21.37
N THR A 269 16.02 1.64 -20.07
CA THR A 269 15.31 2.69 -19.29
C THR A 269 16.24 3.76 -18.70
N VAL A 270 17.55 3.50 -18.64
CA VAL A 270 18.50 4.27 -17.83
C VAL A 270 18.72 5.73 -18.29
N GLN A 271 18.27 6.10 -19.49
CA GLN A 271 18.31 7.49 -20.00
C GLN A 271 16.91 8.06 -20.20
N ASN A 272 15.95 7.67 -19.35
CA ASN A 272 14.65 8.34 -19.33
C ASN A 272 14.73 9.62 -18.49
N GLU A 273 14.55 10.77 -19.14
CA GLU A 273 14.50 12.10 -18.52
C GLU A 273 13.13 12.78 -18.72
N ASP A 274 12.17 12.09 -19.37
CA ASP A 274 10.82 12.61 -19.56
C ASP A 274 9.95 12.27 -18.33
N LEU A 275 9.00 13.16 -18.02
CA LEU A 275 8.05 13.00 -16.92
C LEU A 275 6.74 12.35 -17.39
N LYS A 276 6.55 12.17 -18.70
CA LYS A 276 5.36 11.51 -19.26
C LYS A 276 5.76 10.20 -19.90
N GLU A 277 4.90 9.21 -19.76
CA GLU A 277 5.15 7.84 -20.20
C GLU A 277 4.30 7.46 -21.43
N ASN A 278 4.76 6.45 -22.18
CA ASN A 278 4.16 6.03 -23.44
C ASN A 278 3.02 4.99 -23.31
N ASN A 279 2.16 5.16 -22.31
CA ASN A 279 1.11 4.19 -21.94
C ASN A 279 0.11 3.92 -23.09
N VAL A 280 -0.32 4.96 -23.80
CA VAL A 280 -1.27 4.83 -24.93
C VAL A 280 -0.62 4.10 -26.10
N GLU A 281 0.65 4.38 -26.38
CA GLU A 281 1.42 3.69 -27.41
C GLU A 281 1.55 2.19 -27.07
N ALA A 282 1.88 1.87 -25.82
CA ALA A 282 1.98 0.49 -25.35
C ALA A 282 0.66 -0.27 -25.45
N LEU A 283 -0.48 0.37 -25.13
CA LEU A 283 -1.80 -0.22 -25.29
C LEU A 283 -2.16 -0.49 -26.76
N LEU A 284 -1.86 0.45 -27.66
CA LEU A 284 -2.08 0.25 -29.10
C LEU A 284 -1.17 -0.84 -29.68
N PHE A 285 0.08 -0.89 -29.21
CA PHE A 285 1.01 -1.97 -29.54
C PHE A 285 0.48 -3.33 -29.05
N ALA A 286 -0.01 -3.42 -27.81
CA ALA A 286 -0.59 -4.63 -27.26
C ALA A 286 -1.86 -5.05 -28.05
N GLN A 287 -2.69 -4.11 -28.47
CA GLN A 287 -3.87 -4.37 -29.31
C GLN A 287 -3.51 -4.95 -30.68
N LYS A 288 -2.45 -4.46 -31.30
CA LYS A 288 -1.94 -5.02 -32.55
C LYS A 288 -1.30 -6.40 -32.36
N THR A 289 -0.57 -6.59 -31.26
CA THR A 289 0.19 -7.81 -30.97
C THR A 289 -0.71 -8.97 -30.54
N TYR A 290 -1.79 -8.66 -29.81
CA TYR A 290 -2.75 -9.63 -29.29
C TYR A 290 -4.16 -9.31 -29.79
N PRO A 291 -4.47 -9.54 -31.08
CA PRO A 291 -5.78 -9.24 -31.66
C PRO A 291 -6.90 -10.02 -30.97
N ASP A 292 -6.63 -11.22 -30.46
CA ASP A 292 -7.63 -12.09 -29.83
C ASP A 292 -7.82 -11.86 -28.33
N CYS A 293 -7.05 -10.98 -27.69
CA CYS A 293 -7.31 -10.65 -26.29
C CYS A 293 -8.64 -9.88 -26.16
N GLU A 294 -9.31 -10.01 -25.03
CA GLU A 294 -10.58 -9.31 -24.80
C GLU A 294 -10.39 -7.97 -24.09
N ARG A 295 -9.28 -7.80 -23.38
CA ARG A 295 -9.05 -6.66 -22.48
C ARG A 295 -7.56 -6.52 -22.12
N PHE A 296 -7.23 -5.36 -21.59
CA PHE A 296 -5.91 -5.02 -21.07
C PHE A 296 -5.97 -4.74 -19.58
N VAL A 297 -4.88 -5.06 -18.88
CA VAL A 297 -4.59 -4.52 -17.54
C VAL A 297 -3.38 -3.60 -17.69
N LEU A 298 -3.58 -2.29 -17.52
CA LEU A 298 -2.50 -1.31 -17.52
C LEU A 298 -1.99 -1.13 -16.10
N ILE A 299 -0.69 -1.33 -15.85
CA ILE A 299 -0.05 -1.11 -14.56
C ILE A 299 0.94 0.05 -14.71
N SER A 300 0.76 1.12 -13.94
CA SER A 300 1.67 2.28 -13.98
C SER A 300 1.64 3.03 -12.65
N ASP A 301 2.66 3.84 -12.39
CA ASP A 301 2.72 4.67 -11.20
C ASP A 301 1.79 5.88 -11.32
N ASN A 302 1.62 6.58 -10.20
CA ASN A 302 0.85 7.80 -10.17
C ASN A 302 1.71 9.07 -10.43
N GLY A 303 3.02 8.91 -10.60
CA GLY A 303 3.97 10.01 -10.62
C GLY A 303 4.12 10.67 -12.00
N SER A 304 3.80 9.92 -13.06
CA SER A 304 4.02 10.35 -14.44
C SER A 304 2.72 10.57 -15.22
N GLY A 305 2.76 11.56 -16.12
CA GLY A 305 1.64 11.86 -17.02
C GLY A 305 1.58 10.92 -18.23
N VAL A 306 0.47 10.93 -18.97
CA VAL A 306 0.28 10.05 -20.14
C VAL A 306 0.60 10.77 -21.46
N LYS A 307 1.44 10.17 -22.30
CA LYS A 307 1.70 10.65 -23.68
C LYS A 307 0.56 10.30 -24.63
N ASN A 308 0.39 11.12 -25.66
CA ASN A 308 -0.51 10.89 -26.80
C ASN A 308 -1.97 10.55 -26.41
N ARG A 309 -2.52 11.23 -25.40
CA ARG A 309 -3.90 11.01 -24.92
C ARG A 309 -5.00 11.10 -26.00
N ALA A 310 -4.75 11.85 -27.08
CA ALA A 310 -5.70 11.97 -28.19
C ALA A 310 -5.92 10.63 -28.92
N ALA A 311 -4.98 9.69 -28.81
CA ALA A 311 -5.06 8.37 -29.40
C ALA A 311 -5.80 7.33 -28.52
N ILE A 312 -6.22 7.67 -27.29
CA ILE A 312 -7.00 6.75 -26.43
C ILE A 312 -8.25 6.23 -27.15
N LYS A 313 -8.89 7.06 -27.98
CA LYS A 313 -10.06 6.69 -28.80
C LYS A 313 -9.82 5.55 -29.80
N GLN A 314 -8.55 5.20 -30.07
CA GLN A 314 -8.18 4.11 -30.97
C GLN A 314 -8.05 2.76 -30.23
N ILE A 315 -8.09 2.77 -28.90
CA ILE A 315 -8.10 1.57 -28.06
C ILE A 315 -9.54 1.07 -27.99
N THR A 316 -9.79 -0.11 -28.58
CA THR A 316 -11.13 -0.67 -28.73
C THR A 316 -11.49 -1.67 -27.63
N LYS A 317 -10.50 -2.12 -26.86
CA LYS A 317 -10.66 -3.11 -25.79
C LYS A 317 -10.69 -2.46 -24.42
N PRO A 318 -11.48 -2.98 -23.45
CA PRO A 318 -11.46 -2.51 -22.07
C PRO A 318 -10.07 -2.48 -21.45
N VAL A 319 -9.74 -1.37 -20.78
CA VAL A 319 -8.47 -1.20 -20.05
C VAL A 319 -8.75 -1.07 -18.55
N HIS A 320 -8.36 -2.10 -17.81
CA HIS A 320 -8.37 -2.11 -16.34
C HIS A 320 -7.07 -1.50 -15.83
N VAL A 321 -7.10 -0.26 -15.35
CA VAL A 321 -5.92 0.49 -14.93
C VAL A 321 -5.64 0.23 -13.45
N ILE A 322 -4.43 -0.23 -13.14
CA ILE A 322 -3.88 -0.37 -11.80
C ILE A 322 -2.93 0.80 -11.59
N VAL A 323 -3.34 1.75 -10.74
CA VAL A 323 -2.52 2.91 -10.37
C VAL A 323 -1.77 2.58 -9.10
N CYS A 324 -0.45 2.49 -9.23
CA CYS A 324 0.47 2.24 -8.15
C CYS A 324 0.84 3.54 -7.42
N GLY A 325 1.27 3.45 -6.17
CA GLY A 325 1.85 4.61 -5.48
C GLY A 325 3.14 5.09 -6.15
N SER A 326 3.65 6.24 -5.74
CA SER A 326 5.00 6.69 -6.12
C SER A 326 5.96 6.47 -4.94
N PRO A 327 7.20 6.01 -5.16
CA PRO A 327 8.24 6.00 -4.12
C PRO A 327 8.58 7.41 -3.59
N ALA A 328 8.36 8.44 -4.41
CA ALA A 328 8.63 9.84 -4.09
C ALA A 328 7.32 10.63 -3.97
N ASP A 329 7.02 11.11 -2.77
CA ASP A 329 5.85 11.94 -2.40
C ASP A 329 4.50 11.46 -2.95
N THR A 330 3.77 10.74 -2.10
CA THR A 330 2.42 10.23 -2.39
C THR A 330 1.31 11.24 -2.06
N THR A 331 1.60 12.53 -1.91
CA THR A 331 0.54 13.57 -1.83
C THR A 331 0.05 14.03 -3.20
N GLN A 332 0.74 13.65 -4.27
CA GLN A 332 0.34 14.01 -5.62
C GLN A 332 -1.04 13.44 -5.95
N PRO A 333 -1.98 14.27 -6.45
CA PRO A 333 -3.27 13.82 -6.95
C PRO A 333 -3.17 12.62 -7.88
N ILE A 334 -4.18 11.75 -7.89
CA ILE A 334 -4.19 10.66 -8.88
C ILE A 334 -4.22 11.24 -10.30
N GLU A 335 -3.30 10.79 -11.15
CA GLU A 335 -3.15 11.27 -12.52
C GLU A 335 -4.48 11.08 -13.27
N PRO A 336 -5.14 12.19 -13.67
CA PRO A 336 -6.49 12.13 -14.23
C PRO A 336 -6.59 11.30 -15.51
N ASP A 337 -5.53 11.22 -16.32
CA ASP A 337 -5.56 10.49 -17.59
C ASP A 337 -5.81 8.99 -17.39
N TYR A 338 -5.45 8.39 -16.24
CA TYR A 338 -5.80 7.00 -15.93
C TYR A 338 -7.31 6.75 -15.79
N ALA A 339 -8.01 7.66 -15.14
CA ALA A 339 -9.47 7.61 -15.06
C ALA A 339 -10.12 7.83 -16.44
N VAL A 340 -9.49 8.66 -17.30
CA VAL A 340 -9.94 8.87 -18.68
C VAL A 340 -9.78 7.59 -19.52
N ILE A 341 -8.62 6.92 -19.46
CA ILE A 341 -8.36 5.66 -20.16
C ILE A 341 -9.39 4.61 -19.75
N ALA A 342 -9.55 4.36 -18.44
CA ALA A 342 -10.50 3.38 -17.93
C ALA A 342 -11.94 3.66 -18.40
N ARG A 343 -12.38 4.92 -18.33
CA ARG A 343 -13.72 5.32 -18.75
C ARG A 343 -13.93 5.19 -20.26
N GLN A 344 -13.03 5.73 -21.08
CA GLN A 344 -13.20 5.76 -22.54
C GLN A 344 -13.14 4.37 -23.17
N THR A 345 -12.45 3.43 -22.52
CA THR A 345 -12.33 2.05 -23.00
C THR A 345 -13.37 1.11 -22.38
N ASN A 346 -14.27 1.58 -21.51
CA ASN A 346 -15.20 0.75 -20.72
C ASN A 346 -14.51 -0.25 -19.77
N GLY A 347 -13.30 0.07 -19.32
CA GLY A 347 -12.58 -0.66 -18.29
C GLY A 347 -12.88 -0.14 -16.88
N SER A 348 -11.87 -0.15 -16.01
CA SER A 348 -12.02 0.19 -14.58
C SER A 348 -10.70 0.73 -14.00
N LEU A 349 -10.78 1.40 -12.86
CA LEU A 349 -9.63 1.99 -12.17
C LEU A 349 -9.44 1.32 -10.81
N HIS A 350 -8.22 0.87 -10.52
CA HIS A 350 -7.89 0.07 -9.35
C HIS A 350 -6.69 0.68 -8.63
N THR A 351 -6.76 0.71 -7.31
CA THR A 351 -5.65 1.11 -6.43
C THR A 351 -5.43 0.06 -5.35
N LEU A 352 -4.58 0.31 -4.35
CA LEU A 352 -4.24 -0.67 -3.32
C LEU A 352 -5.46 -1.37 -2.69
N GLU A 353 -6.57 -0.66 -2.48
CA GLU A 353 -7.75 -1.19 -1.77
C GLU A 353 -9.09 -0.90 -2.44
N ASP A 354 -9.09 -0.15 -3.54
CA ASP A 354 -10.31 0.32 -4.19
C ASP A 354 -10.40 -0.16 -5.64
N ASP A 355 -11.62 -0.48 -6.04
CA ASP A 355 -11.98 -0.89 -7.40
C ASP A 355 -13.13 0.02 -7.88
N LEU A 356 -12.88 0.82 -8.92
CA LEU A 356 -13.88 1.67 -9.56
C LEU A 356 -14.25 1.05 -10.91
N GLU A 357 -15.27 0.21 -10.88
CA GLU A 357 -15.80 -0.51 -12.05
C GLU A 357 -16.52 0.44 -13.01
N ARG A 358 -16.21 0.32 -14.32
CA ARG A 358 -16.89 1.00 -15.44
C ARG A 358 -17.30 2.45 -15.12
N PRO A 359 -16.34 3.33 -14.78
CA PRO A 359 -16.67 4.65 -14.25
C PRO A 359 -17.23 5.57 -15.35
N LYS A 360 -18.54 5.47 -15.66
CA LYS A 360 -19.24 6.46 -16.52
C LYS A 360 -19.14 7.85 -15.92
N SER A 361 -19.36 7.93 -14.61
CA SER A 361 -19.12 9.09 -13.76
C SER A 361 -18.64 8.60 -12.39
N ILE A 362 -17.80 9.39 -11.73
CA ILE A 362 -17.32 9.09 -10.39
C ILE A 362 -18.17 9.89 -9.40
N PRO A 363 -18.84 9.25 -8.43
CA PRO A 363 -19.61 9.97 -7.41
C PRO A 363 -18.75 10.99 -6.67
N LYS A 364 -19.33 12.17 -6.35
CA LYS A 364 -18.63 13.28 -5.66
C LYS A 364 -17.98 12.89 -4.33
N ASN A 365 -18.52 11.85 -3.69
CA ASN A 365 -18.09 11.33 -2.40
C ASN A 365 -17.41 9.97 -2.58
N THR A 366 -16.59 9.83 -3.61
CA THR A 366 -15.73 8.65 -3.79
C THR A 366 -14.39 8.94 -3.16
N TRP A 367 -13.94 8.05 -2.29
CA TRP A 367 -12.58 8.03 -1.77
C TRP A 367 -11.85 6.81 -2.27
N ILE A 368 -10.60 7.01 -2.65
CA ILE A 368 -9.69 5.92 -3.00
C ILE A 368 -8.36 6.12 -2.30
N ARG A 369 -7.68 5.02 -1.98
CA ARG A 369 -6.34 5.04 -1.40
C ARG A 369 -5.29 4.76 -2.47
N SER A 370 -4.25 5.58 -2.55
CA SER A 370 -3.03 5.29 -3.31
C SER A 370 -1.83 5.53 -2.40
N GLY A 371 -0.94 4.53 -2.27
CA GLY A 371 0.08 4.50 -1.23
C GLY A 371 -0.50 4.70 0.17
N ASP A 372 0.03 5.69 0.89
CA ASP A 372 -0.36 6.01 2.27
C ASP A 372 -1.48 7.07 2.39
N TYR A 373 -1.91 7.66 1.26
CA TYR A 373 -2.86 8.75 1.26
C TYR A 373 -4.24 8.36 0.72
N TYR A 374 -5.26 9.01 1.26
CA TYR A 374 -6.61 8.96 0.73
C TYR A 374 -6.89 10.16 -0.15
N TYR A 375 -7.57 9.92 -1.25
CA TYR A 375 -7.97 10.94 -2.21
C TYR A 375 -9.47 10.98 -2.34
N ARG A 376 -10.03 12.18 -2.43
CA ARG A 376 -11.45 12.39 -2.69
C ARG A 376 -11.65 12.86 -4.12
N TYR A 377 -12.65 12.31 -4.81
CA TYR A 377 -13.01 12.81 -6.13
C TYR A 377 -13.58 14.23 -6.05
N ASN A 378 -13.02 15.14 -6.85
CA ASN A 378 -13.54 16.50 -7.02
C ASN A 378 -14.24 16.62 -8.37
N ALA A 379 -15.57 16.47 -8.36
CA ALA A 379 -16.38 16.54 -9.57
C ALA A 379 -16.25 17.86 -10.36
N ARG A 380 -15.96 18.99 -9.70
CA ARG A 380 -15.74 20.28 -10.38
C ARG A 380 -14.41 20.32 -11.15
N LYS A 381 -13.38 19.69 -10.59
CA LYS A 381 -12.04 19.61 -11.22
C LYS A 381 -11.87 18.38 -12.11
N GLY A 382 -12.83 17.45 -12.10
CA GLY A 382 -12.76 16.20 -12.85
C GLY A 382 -11.63 15.26 -12.42
N ARG A 383 -11.10 15.39 -11.19
CA ARG A 383 -9.94 14.64 -10.70
C ARG A 383 -10.00 14.34 -9.22
N PHE A 384 -9.22 13.36 -8.79
CA PHE A 384 -8.98 13.08 -7.37
C PHE A 384 -8.07 14.16 -6.78
N VAL A 385 -8.32 14.52 -5.51
CA VAL A 385 -7.49 15.46 -4.75
C VAL A 385 -7.18 14.87 -3.39
N VAL A 386 -5.99 15.17 -2.85
CA VAL A 386 -5.57 14.63 -1.55
C VAL A 386 -6.58 15.02 -0.47
N SER A 387 -6.87 14.06 0.41
CA SER A 387 -7.77 14.22 1.54
C SER A 387 -6.95 14.32 2.81
N SER A 388 -7.46 15.05 3.80
CA SER A 388 -6.85 15.16 5.14
C SER A 388 -7.05 13.91 6.01
N PHE A 389 -7.70 12.87 5.50
CA PHE A 389 -8.00 11.66 6.26
C PHE A 389 -6.81 10.71 6.19
N SER A 390 -6.34 10.25 7.36
CA SER A 390 -5.33 9.19 7.48
C SER A 390 -5.91 7.77 7.38
N HIS A 391 -7.24 7.66 7.42
CA HIS A 391 -7.98 6.39 7.37
C HIS A 391 -9.17 6.50 6.42
N ARG A 392 -9.73 5.35 6.00
CA ARG A 392 -10.90 5.31 5.12
C ARG A 392 -12.07 6.05 5.77
N PRO A 393 -12.60 7.12 5.14
CA PRO A 393 -13.68 7.89 5.73
C PRO A 393 -14.94 7.03 5.87
N ARG A 394 -15.56 7.08 7.04
CA ARG A 394 -16.82 6.41 7.31
C ARG A 394 -17.94 7.43 7.47
N ARG A 395 -19.14 7.04 7.07
CA ARG A 395 -20.31 7.90 7.24
C ARG A 395 -20.90 7.66 8.62
N PHE A 396 -20.92 8.69 9.45
CA PHE A 396 -21.59 8.67 10.75
C PHE A 396 -22.51 9.90 10.85
N LEU A 397 -23.80 9.67 11.06
CA LEU A 397 -24.84 10.72 11.14
C LEU A 397 -24.81 11.72 9.96
N GLY A 398 -24.53 11.23 8.75
CA GLY A 398 -24.48 12.05 7.53
C GLY A 398 -23.16 12.79 7.30
N LEU A 399 -22.25 12.83 8.28
CA LEU A 399 -20.91 13.39 8.16
C LEU A 399 -19.88 12.30 7.85
N PHE A 400 -18.83 12.67 7.13
CA PHE A 400 -17.66 11.80 6.92
C PHE A 400 -16.68 12.02 8.07
N TRP A 401 -16.28 10.92 8.71
CA TRP A 401 -15.34 10.89 9.83
C TRP A 401 -14.17 9.98 9.51
#